data_AF-G2ZZ95-F1
#
_entry.id   AF-G2ZZ95-F1
#
_cell.length_a   1.000
_cell.length_b   1.000
_cell.length_c   1.000
_cell.angle_alpha   90.00
_cell.angle_beta   90.00
_cell.angle_gamma   90.00
#
_symmetry.space_group_name_H-M   'P 1'
#
loop_
_entity.id
_entity.type
_entity.pdbx_description
1 polymer ?
#
loop_
_entity_poly.entity_id
_entity_poly.type
_entity_poly.pdbx_seq_one_letter_code
_entity_poly.pdbx_strand_id
1 'polypeptide(L)'
;MKVTTIGIDLAKNVFQVHGVDERGKATLKKQLKRAQVAEFCATLPPSVVGMGACGSAHHWARKLQTFGHAVRLMAPQFVKPYVKTNKNDAADAEAICEAVARPNMRFVPIKHVEQQAVLALHRARQGFVKARISQANQIRGLLAGFGLVVPQGIGNIARQVPELIEDATNELPGSFRLFIQRLLEPLRDLDRQADEIGAQIEAWHRDNELSRKLAQVPGMGPITARTHRERR
;
A
#
# COMPACT_ATOMS: atom_id res chain seq x y z
N MET A 1 20.93 21.31 25.08
CA MET A 1 21.58 20.35 24.17
C MET A 1 20.71 20.25 22.92
N LYS A 2 21.30 20.38 21.73
CA LYS A 2 20.58 20.40 20.45
C LYS A 2 20.24 18.97 20.03
N VAL A 3 18.99 18.71 19.67
CA VAL A 3 18.57 17.41 19.11
C VAL A 3 19.10 17.31 17.69
N THR A 4 19.87 16.26 17.38
CA THR A 4 20.49 16.09 16.04
C THR A 4 19.85 14.97 15.25
N THR A 5 19.40 13.92 15.93
CA THR A 5 18.74 12.77 15.30
C THR A 5 17.45 12.48 16.04
N ILE A 6 16.39 12.22 15.28
CA ILE A 6 15.04 11.97 15.78
C ILE A 6 14.52 10.70 15.14
N GLY A 7 14.05 9.75 15.95
CA GLY A 7 13.22 8.64 15.50
C GLY A 7 11.75 8.93 15.78
N ILE A 8 10.91 8.78 14.77
CA ILE A 8 9.46 8.89 14.91
C ILE A 8 8.81 7.57 14.53
N ASP A 9 8.12 6.96 15.49
CA ASP A 9 7.20 5.87 15.20
C ASP A 9 5.82 6.43 14.80
N LEU A 10 5.35 6.01 13.62
CA LEU A 10 4.17 6.57 12.98
C LEU A 10 2.96 5.66 13.23
N ALA A 11 1.97 6.16 13.97
CA ALA A 11 0.67 5.48 14.10
C ALA A 11 -0.48 6.29 13.52
N LYS A 12 -1.71 5.79 13.70
CA LYS A 12 -2.92 6.45 13.18
C LYS A 12 -3.16 7.80 13.86
N ASN A 13 -3.14 7.82 15.20
CA ASN A 13 -3.58 8.96 16.01
C ASN A 13 -2.49 9.51 16.95
N VAL A 14 -1.57 8.65 17.39
CA VAL A 14 -0.58 8.93 18.42
C VAL A 14 0.78 8.52 17.90
N PHE A 15 1.77 9.38 18.06
CA PHE A 15 3.11 9.22 17.53
C PHE A 15 4.07 9.23 18.71
N GLN A 16 5.10 8.39 18.64
CA GLN A 16 6.19 8.44 19.61
C GLN A 16 7.41 9.08 18.94
N VAL A 17 7.97 10.08 19.62
CA VAL A 17 9.15 10.81 19.19
C VAL A 17 10.27 10.56 20.18
N HIS A 18 11.39 10.07 19.67
CA HIS A 18 12.62 9.91 20.40
C HIS A 18 13.69 10.76 19.74
N GLY A 19 14.43 11.56 20.50
CA GLY A 19 15.53 12.39 19.97
C GLY A 19 16.79 12.26 20.80
N VAL A 20 17.93 12.27 20.11
CA VAL A 20 19.26 12.21 20.70
C VAL A 20 20.11 13.41 20.30
N ASP A 21 21.09 13.75 21.13
CA ASP A 21 22.12 14.74 20.80
C ASP A 21 23.27 14.15 19.97
N GLU A 22 24.29 14.95 19.68
CA GLU A 22 25.51 14.55 18.94
C GLU A 22 26.28 13.39 19.59
N ARG A 23 26.11 13.17 20.90
CA ARG A 23 26.76 12.09 21.65
C ARG A 23 25.88 10.84 21.73
N GLY A 24 24.71 10.85 21.08
CA GLY A 24 23.73 9.77 21.15
C GLY A 24 22.96 9.73 22.48
N LYS A 25 23.06 10.76 23.33
CA LYS A 25 22.31 10.80 24.58
C LYS A 25 20.87 11.22 24.30
N ALA A 26 19.91 10.45 24.82
CA ALA A 26 18.49 10.78 24.72
C ALA A 26 18.21 12.13 25.38
N THR A 27 17.67 13.06 24.59
CA THR A 27 17.31 14.43 25.02
C THR A 27 15.83 14.72 24.82
N LEU A 28 15.13 13.89 24.05
CA LEU A 28 13.70 14.02 23.79
C LEU A 28 13.04 12.64 23.83
N LYS A 29 11.99 12.50 24.62
CA LYS A 29 11.05 11.37 24.59
C LYS A 29 9.65 11.93 24.76
N LYS A 30 8.82 11.88 23.73
CA LYS A 30 7.51 12.54 23.75
C LYS A 30 6.48 11.78 22.92
N GLN A 31 5.31 11.63 23.50
CA GLN A 31 4.11 11.18 22.81
C GLN A 31 3.36 12.39 22.28
N LEU A 32 2.99 12.37 20.99
CA LEU A 32 2.27 13.47 20.33
C LEU A 32 1.02 12.94 19.65
N LYS A 33 -0.08 13.70 19.74
CA LYS A 33 -1.22 13.46 18.86
C LYS A 33 -0.85 13.86 17.43
N ARG A 34 -1.43 13.18 16.44
CA ARG A 34 -1.20 13.43 15.01
C ARG A 34 -1.22 14.92 14.64
N ALA A 35 -2.18 15.69 15.17
CA ALA A 35 -2.33 17.11 14.90
C ALA A 35 -1.16 17.97 15.42
N GLN A 36 -0.47 17.52 16.48
CA GLN A 36 0.60 18.25 17.15
C GLN A 36 1.98 18.00 16.53
N VAL A 37 2.14 16.92 15.76
CA VAL A 37 3.46 16.49 15.24
C VAL A 37 4.09 17.56 14.36
N ALA A 38 3.32 18.14 13.43
CA ALA A 38 3.86 19.14 12.50
C ALA A 38 4.32 20.41 13.21
N GLU A 39 3.50 20.94 14.12
CA GLU A 39 3.83 22.12 14.92
C GLU A 39 5.05 21.86 15.81
N PHE A 40 5.07 20.72 16.49
CA PHE A 40 6.20 20.35 17.34
C PHE A 40 7.51 20.24 16.54
N CYS A 41 7.51 19.55 15.41
CA CYS A 41 8.71 19.43 14.58
C CYS A 41 9.18 20.79 14.04
N ALA A 42 8.27 21.71 13.71
CA ALA A 42 8.63 23.05 13.26
C ALA A 42 9.37 23.89 14.33
N THR A 43 9.18 23.59 15.62
CA THR A 43 9.93 24.22 16.73
C THR A 43 11.34 23.67 16.91
N LEU A 44 11.66 22.52 16.29
CA LEU A 44 12.95 21.88 16.42
C LEU A 44 13.93 22.44 15.36
N PRO A 45 15.22 22.52 15.68
CA PRO A 45 16.21 22.86 14.68
C PRO A 45 16.27 21.77 13.58
N PRO A 46 16.85 22.07 12.41
CA PRO A 46 17.13 21.06 11.39
C PRO A 46 17.91 19.87 11.98
N SER A 47 17.38 18.67 11.76
CA SER A 47 17.83 17.41 12.34
C SER A 47 17.62 16.28 11.32
N VAL A 48 18.31 15.16 11.51
CA VAL A 48 18.03 13.92 10.78
C VAL A 48 16.80 13.26 11.40
N VAL A 49 15.78 12.97 10.60
CA VAL A 49 14.55 12.31 11.07
C VAL A 49 14.43 10.94 10.43
N GLY A 50 14.52 9.89 11.24
CA GLY A 50 14.19 8.52 10.87
C GLY A 50 12.71 8.23 11.06
N MET A 51 12.10 7.54 10.10
CA MET A 51 10.74 7.01 10.23
C MET A 51 10.63 5.62 9.60
N GLY A 52 9.80 4.76 10.18
CA GLY A 52 9.39 3.50 9.56
C GLY A 52 8.55 3.75 8.31
N ALA A 53 8.87 3.04 7.22
CA ALA A 53 8.10 3.11 5.98
C ALA A 53 6.73 2.46 6.19
N CYS A 54 5.68 3.28 6.18
CA CYS A 54 4.29 2.88 6.30
C CYS A 54 3.40 3.70 5.35
N GLY A 55 2.09 3.44 5.36
CA GLY A 55 1.13 4.11 4.47
C GLY A 55 1.12 5.64 4.56
N SER A 56 1.41 6.19 5.74
CA SER A 56 1.45 7.66 5.98
C SER A 56 2.86 8.26 5.93
N ALA A 57 3.91 7.43 5.86
CA ALA A 57 5.29 7.88 5.99
C ALA A 57 5.72 8.86 4.90
N HIS A 58 5.26 8.67 3.67
CA HIS A 58 5.58 9.58 2.56
C HIS A 58 4.99 10.98 2.75
N HIS A 59 3.77 11.07 3.29
CA HIS A 59 3.16 12.37 3.61
C HIS A 59 3.95 13.10 4.69
N TRP A 60 4.25 12.39 5.79
CA TRP A 60 5.04 12.96 6.89
C TRP A 60 6.45 13.34 6.45
N ALA A 61 7.09 12.54 5.61
CA ALA A 61 8.43 12.86 5.13
C ALA A 61 8.47 14.15 4.33
N ARG A 62 7.54 14.32 3.37
CA ARG A 62 7.43 15.57 2.63
C ARG A 62 7.13 16.76 3.55
N LYS A 63 6.23 16.59 4.53
CA LYS A 63 5.87 17.65 5.47
C LYS A 63 7.04 18.06 6.37
N LEU A 64 7.81 17.10 6.87
CA LEU A 64 8.96 17.39 7.74
C LEU A 64 10.14 17.97 6.95
N GLN A 65 10.29 17.62 5.68
CA GLN A 65 11.26 18.26 4.77
C GLN A 65 10.98 19.76 4.59
N THR A 66 9.72 20.21 4.61
CA THR A 66 9.40 21.66 4.52
C THR A 66 9.87 22.46 5.73
N PHE A 67 10.17 21.81 6.85
CA PHE A 67 10.75 22.44 8.05
C PHE A 67 12.29 22.36 8.06
N GLY A 68 12.92 21.87 6.98
CA GLY A 68 14.37 21.77 6.86
C GLY A 68 14.99 20.49 7.44
N HIS A 69 14.19 19.51 7.87
CA HIS A 69 14.72 18.25 8.38
C HIS A 69 15.20 17.33 7.25
N ALA A 70 16.29 16.61 7.50
CA ALA A 70 16.79 15.56 6.62
C ALA A 70 16.06 14.25 6.93
N VAL A 71 14.96 14.00 6.23
CA VAL A 71 14.10 12.84 6.51
C VAL A 71 14.58 11.59 5.77
N ARG A 72 14.59 10.45 6.48
CA ARG A 72 15.00 9.15 5.97
C ARG A 72 13.96 8.08 6.35
N LEU A 73 13.42 7.39 5.34
CA LEU A 73 12.47 6.30 5.54
C LEU A 73 13.19 4.96 5.56
N MET A 74 12.83 4.06 6.46
CA MET A 74 13.43 2.72 6.56
C MET A 74 12.37 1.63 6.49
N ALA A 75 12.66 0.53 5.79
CA ALA A 75 11.77 -0.62 5.81
C ALA A 75 11.70 -1.22 7.24
N PRO A 76 10.52 -1.64 7.74
CA PRO A 76 10.37 -2.15 9.11
C PRO A 76 11.33 -3.31 9.44
N GLN A 77 11.67 -4.14 8.45
CA GLN A 77 12.63 -5.23 8.59
C GLN A 77 14.05 -4.79 9.00
N PHE A 78 14.45 -3.56 8.64
CA PHE A 78 15.75 -3.01 9.03
C PHE A 78 15.72 -2.32 10.39
N VAL A 79 14.54 -1.96 10.90
CA VAL A 79 14.36 -1.36 12.22
C VAL A 79 14.27 -2.44 13.30
N LYS A 80 13.61 -3.57 13.00
CA LYS A 80 13.35 -4.67 13.95
C LYS A 80 14.59 -5.12 14.76
N PRO A 81 15.81 -5.26 14.19
CA PRO A 81 17.00 -5.66 14.95
C PRO A 81 17.43 -4.67 16.04
N TYR A 82 16.96 -3.42 16.00
CA TYR A 82 17.33 -2.37 16.96
C TYR A 82 16.35 -2.25 18.14
N VAL A 83 15.29 -3.06 18.17
CA VAL A 83 14.33 -3.08 19.28
C VAL A 83 14.93 -3.92 20.42
N LYS A 84 15.34 -3.26 21.51
CA LYS A 84 16.09 -3.87 22.62
C LYS A 84 15.22 -4.59 23.66
N THR A 85 13.94 -4.23 23.74
CA THR A 85 13.00 -4.72 24.76
C THR A 85 11.71 -5.21 24.12
N ASN A 86 10.70 -5.54 24.93
CA ASN A 86 9.37 -5.88 24.42
C ASN A 86 8.83 -4.76 23.53
N LYS A 87 8.16 -5.17 22.45
CA LYS A 87 7.63 -4.25 21.44
C LYS A 87 6.63 -3.27 22.07
N ASN A 88 6.94 -1.99 21.97
CA ASN A 88 6.02 -0.88 22.22
C ASN A 88 6.43 0.33 21.37
N ASP A 89 5.50 1.25 21.14
CA ASP A 89 5.69 2.39 20.24
C ASP A 89 6.91 3.27 20.63
N ALA A 90 7.22 3.39 21.92
CA ALA A 90 8.34 4.19 22.41
C ALA A 90 9.70 3.52 22.14
N ALA A 91 9.77 2.19 22.31
CA ALA A 91 10.92 1.37 21.96
C ALA A 91 11.12 1.33 20.44
N ASP A 92 10.05 1.30 19.66
CA ASP A 92 10.11 1.39 18.20
C ASP A 92 10.65 2.77 17.75
N ALA A 93 10.23 3.87 18.37
CA ALA A 93 10.79 5.20 18.09
C ALA A 93 12.29 5.32 18.43
N GLU A 94 12.72 4.72 19.55
CA GLU A 94 14.14 4.63 19.93
C GLU A 94 14.95 3.80 18.91
N ALA A 95 14.42 2.63 18.51
CA ALA A 95 15.03 1.75 17.52
C ALA A 95 15.18 2.45 16.16
N ILE A 96 14.17 3.22 15.72
CA ILE A 96 14.23 4.04 14.51
C ILE A 96 15.33 5.10 14.63
N CYS A 97 15.42 5.78 15.79
CA CYS A 97 16.44 6.79 16.05
C CYS A 97 17.86 6.22 15.96
N GLU A 98 18.06 5.00 16.47
CA GLU A 98 19.34 4.32 16.39
C GLU A 98 19.66 3.82 14.97
N ALA A 99 18.67 3.24 14.29
CA ALA A 99 18.82 2.66 12.95
C ALA A 99 19.19 3.73 11.91
N VAL A 100 18.58 4.92 11.97
CA VAL A 100 18.79 5.98 10.96
C VAL A 100 20.22 6.54 10.96
N ALA A 101 20.93 6.43 12.09
CA ALA A 101 22.31 6.88 12.26
C ALA A 101 23.33 5.90 11.67
N ARG A 102 22.92 4.68 11.30
CA ARG A 102 23.86 3.64 10.83
C ARG A 102 24.36 3.95 9.41
N PRO A 103 25.69 3.95 9.16
CA PRO A 103 26.26 4.30 7.84
C PRO A 103 25.80 3.38 6.71
N ASN A 104 25.64 2.09 6.98
CA ASN A 104 25.28 1.08 5.98
C ASN A 104 23.75 0.89 5.84
N MET A 105 22.95 1.80 6.41
CA MET A 105 21.49 1.68 6.38
C MET A 105 20.93 1.92 4.97
N ARG A 106 19.94 1.10 4.59
CA ARG A 106 19.24 1.25 3.32
C ARG A 106 17.93 2.01 3.52
N PHE A 107 17.82 3.15 2.85
CA PHE A 107 16.65 4.02 2.94
C PHE A 107 15.69 3.81 1.78
N VAL A 108 14.39 3.94 2.07
CA VAL A 108 13.33 3.94 1.08
C VAL A 108 13.20 5.37 0.51
N PRO A 109 13.20 5.53 -0.82
CA PRO A 109 13.01 6.84 -1.44
C PRO A 109 11.68 7.48 -1.03
N ILE A 110 11.72 8.79 -0.75
CA ILE A 110 10.53 9.58 -0.47
C ILE A 110 9.87 9.89 -1.81
N LYS A 111 8.62 9.44 -1.96
CA LYS A 111 7.86 9.61 -3.20
C LYS A 111 7.22 10.98 -3.26
N HIS A 112 7.16 11.56 -4.45
CA HIS A 112 6.32 12.73 -4.72
C HIS A 112 4.83 12.35 -4.72
N VAL A 113 3.95 13.35 -4.68
CA VAL A 113 2.51 13.15 -4.59
C VAL A 113 1.98 12.38 -5.80
N GLU A 114 2.42 12.72 -7.00
CA GLU A 114 2.01 12.06 -8.25
C GLU A 114 2.45 10.58 -8.29
N GLN A 115 3.69 10.29 -7.91
CA GLN A 115 4.19 8.90 -7.81
C GLN A 115 3.38 8.09 -6.79
N GLN A 116 2.99 8.71 -5.68
CA GLN A 116 2.16 8.05 -4.67
C GLN A 116 0.73 7.80 -5.18
N ALA A 117 0.18 8.70 -6.00
CA ALA A 117 -1.13 8.55 -6.62
C ALA A 117 -1.17 7.38 -7.61
N VAL A 118 -0.15 7.23 -8.46
CA VAL A 118 -0.10 6.13 -9.44
C VAL A 118 0.04 4.76 -8.75
N LEU A 119 0.85 4.67 -7.69
CA LEU A 119 0.90 3.46 -6.86
C LEU A 119 -0.46 3.13 -6.22
N ALA A 120 -1.24 4.15 -5.85
CA ALA A 120 -2.57 3.95 -5.30
C ALA A 120 -3.52 3.36 -6.36
N LEU A 121 -3.46 3.82 -7.61
CA LEU A 121 -4.21 3.25 -8.73
C LEU A 121 -3.85 1.77 -8.95
N HIS A 122 -2.55 1.44 -8.96
CA HIS A 122 -2.10 0.05 -9.06
C HIS A 122 -2.66 -0.84 -7.93
N ARG A 123 -2.65 -0.35 -6.69
CA ARG A 123 -3.21 -1.07 -5.54
C ARG A 123 -4.72 -1.22 -5.63
N ALA A 124 -5.43 -0.18 -6.05
CA ALA A 124 -6.88 -0.23 -6.25
C ALA A 124 -7.24 -1.28 -7.29
N ARG A 125 -6.58 -1.27 -8.46
CA ARG A 125 -6.77 -2.29 -9.50
C ARG A 125 -6.50 -3.71 -8.99
N GLN A 126 -5.41 -3.91 -8.25
CA GLN A 126 -5.13 -5.22 -7.63
C GLN A 126 -6.24 -5.64 -6.67
N GLY A 127 -6.81 -4.70 -5.91
CA GLY A 127 -7.98 -4.91 -5.06
C GLY A 127 -9.20 -5.39 -5.86
N PHE A 128 -9.54 -4.69 -6.95
CA PHE A 128 -10.66 -5.08 -7.82
C PHE A 128 -10.46 -6.44 -8.46
N VAL A 129 -9.26 -6.75 -8.95
CA VAL A 129 -8.95 -8.08 -9.51
C VAL A 129 -9.11 -9.18 -8.47
N LYS A 130 -8.65 -8.96 -7.23
CA LYS A 130 -8.82 -9.93 -6.13
C LYS A 130 -10.29 -10.12 -5.77
N ALA A 131 -11.05 -9.03 -5.64
CA ALA A 131 -12.47 -9.07 -5.35
C ALA A 131 -13.23 -9.82 -6.47
N ARG A 132 -12.91 -9.54 -7.73
CA ARG A 132 -13.47 -10.23 -8.91
C ARG A 132 -13.23 -11.74 -8.86
N ILE A 133 -12.00 -12.16 -8.55
CA ILE A 133 -11.66 -13.59 -8.40
C ILE A 133 -12.43 -14.22 -7.24
N SER A 134 -12.51 -13.53 -6.10
CA SER A 134 -13.26 -14.02 -4.92
C SER A 134 -14.74 -14.19 -5.22
N GLN A 135 -15.36 -13.20 -5.88
CA GLN A 135 -16.76 -13.23 -6.27
C GLN A 135 -17.03 -14.39 -7.25
N ALA A 136 -16.16 -14.57 -8.24
CA ALA A 136 -16.25 -15.69 -9.18
C ALA A 136 -16.10 -17.06 -8.47
N ASN A 137 -15.22 -17.16 -7.47
CA ASN A 137 -15.06 -18.36 -6.66
C ASN A 137 -16.30 -18.64 -5.81
N GLN A 138 -16.93 -17.61 -5.25
CA GLN A 138 -18.17 -17.74 -4.49
C GLN A 138 -19.30 -18.28 -5.36
N ILE A 139 -19.52 -17.69 -6.55
CA ILE A 139 -20.54 -18.16 -7.50
C ILE A 139 -20.30 -19.63 -7.87
N ARG A 140 -19.04 -20.02 -8.16
CA ARG A 140 -18.69 -21.42 -8.44
C ARG A 140 -19.01 -22.36 -7.29
N GLY A 141 -18.64 -21.98 -6.06
CA GLY A 141 -18.91 -22.80 -4.89
C GLY A 141 -20.41 -22.99 -4.65
N LEU A 142 -21.20 -21.93 -4.85
CA LEU A 142 -22.65 -21.99 -4.72
C LEU A 142 -23.28 -22.91 -5.78
N LEU A 143 -22.91 -22.78 -7.05
CA LEU A 143 -23.43 -23.63 -8.14
C LEU A 143 -23.01 -25.09 -7.97
N ALA A 144 -21.79 -25.35 -7.52
CA ALA A 144 -21.31 -26.70 -7.25
C ALA A 144 -22.13 -27.42 -6.17
N GLY A 145 -22.71 -26.68 -5.21
CA GLY A 145 -23.64 -27.22 -4.21
C GLY A 145 -24.93 -27.78 -4.82
N PHE A 146 -25.28 -27.37 -6.03
CA PHE A 146 -26.41 -27.89 -6.82
C PHE A 146 -25.96 -28.82 -7.95
N GLY A 147 -24.72 -29.33 -7.90
CA GLY A 147 -24.16 -30.24 -8.90
C GLY A 147 -23.70 -29.56 -10.21
N LEU A 148 -23.81 -28.23 -10.31
CA LEU A 148 -23.41 -27.48 -11.50
C LEU A 148 -21.95 -27.02 -11.40
N VAL A 149 -21.07 -27.72 -12.10
CA VAL A 149 -19.62 -27.44 -12.07
C VAL A 149 -19.21 -26.53 -13.22
N VAL A 150 -18.83 -25.29 -12.89
CA VAL A 150 -18.29 -24.33 -13.87
C VAL A 150 -16.74 -24.38 -13.86
N PRO A 151 -16.07 -24.50 -15.03
CA PRO A 151 -14.61 -24.53 -15.11
C PRO A 151 -13.94 -23.29 -14.54
N GLN A 152 -12.68 -23.43 -14.14
CA GLN A 152 -11.87 -22.30 -13.70
C GLN A 152 -11.72 -21.25 -14.80
N GLY A 153 -11.64 -19.98 -14.41
CA GLY A 153 -11.50 -18.84 -15.32
C GLY A 153 -12.69 -17.89 -15.26
N ILE A 154 -12.40 -16.59 -15.26
CA ILE A 154 -13.43 -15.54 -15.14
C ILE A 154 -14.29 -15.49 -16.39
N GLY A 155 -13.70 -15.67 -17.58
CA GLY A 155 -14.44 -15.72 -18.83
C GLY A 155 -15.40 -16.91 -18.95
N ASN A 156 -15.21 -17.98 -18.17
CA ASN A 156 -16.15 -19.10 -18.12
C ASN A 156 -17.36 -18.77 -17.25
N ILE A 157 -17.16 -18.01 -16.17
CA ILE A 157 -18.27 -17.51 -15.34
C ILE A 157 -19.17 -16.56 -16.12
N ALA A 158 -18.58 -15.62 -16.85
CA ALA A 158 -19.33 -14.65 -17.62
C ALA A 158 -20.16 -15.28 -18.76
N ARG A 159 -19.72 -16.41 -19.30
CA ARG A 159 -20.39 -17.12 -20.41
C ARG A 159 -21.39 -18.17 -19.94
N GLN A 160 -20.96 -19.10 -19.07
CA GLN A 160 -21.75 -20.28 -18.74
C GLN A 160 -22.77 -20.04 -17.63
N VAL A 161 -22.51 -19.14 -16.67
CA VAL A 161 -23.44 -18.94 -15.55
C VAL A 161 -24.79 -18.36 -16.01
N PRO A 162 -24.86 -17.38 -16.93
CA PRO A 162 -26.12 -16.94 -17.52
C PRO A 162 -26.92 -18.07 -18.19
N GLU A 163 -26.25 -18.94 -18.95
CA GLU A 163 -26.90 -20.09 -19.61
C GLU A 163 -27.46 -21.07 -18.57
N LEU A 164 -26.71 -21.36 -17.52
CA LEU A 164 -27.13 -22.26 -16.43
C LEU A 164 -28.34 -21.72 -15.65
N ILE A 165 -28.43 -20.40 -15.42
CA ILE A 165 -29.59 -19.83 -14.72
C ILE A 165 -30.84 -19.69 -15.60
N GLU A 166 -30.70 -19.74 -16.92
CA GLU A 166 -31.83 -19.71 -17.87
C GLU A 166 -32.32 -21.12 -18.25
N ASP A 167 -31.47 -22.13 -18.11
CA ASP A 167 -31.80 -23.52 -18.38
C ASP A 167 -32.87 -24.05 -17.39
N ALA A 168 -34.10 -24.23 -17.88
CA ALA A 168 -35.22 -24.73 -17.10
C ALA A 168 -35.15 -26.24 -16.81
N THR A 169 -34.21 -26.98 -17.41
CA THR A 169 -34.07 -28.43 -17.19
C THR A 169 -33.35 -28.78 -15.90
N ASN A 170 -32.57 -27.84 -15.35
CA ASN A 170 -31.89 -28.05 -14.08
C ASN A 170 -32.77 -27.73 -12.86
N GLU A 171 -32.47 -28.40 -11.74
CA GLU A 171 -33.24 -28.35 -10.50
C GLU A 171 -33.05 -27.06 -9.68
N LEU A 172 -32.50 -25.98 -10.29
CA LEU A 172 -32.28 -24.73 -9.58
C LEU A 172 -33.61 -24.03 -9.24
N PRO A 173 -33.87 -23.73 -7.95
CA PRO A 173 -35.04 -22.96 -7.55
C PRO A 173 -35.00 -21.55 -8.15
N GLY A 174 -36.17 -21.01 -8.52
CA GLY A 174 -36.27 -19.65 -9.10
C GLY A 174 -35.66 -18.55 -8.22
N SER A 175 -35.82 -18.65 -6.90
CA SER A 175 -35.20 -17.72 -5.93
C SER A 175 -33.68 -17.78 -5.96
N PHE A 176 -33.10 -18.96 -6.18
CA PHE A 176 -31.65 -19.14 -6.27
C PHE A 176 -31.10 -18.60 -7.59
N ARG A 177 -31.83 -18.76 -8.71
CA ARG A 177 -31.47 -18.16 -10.00
C ARG A 177 -31.36 -16.64 -9.90
N LEU A 178 -32.35 -15.99 -9.28
CA LEU A 178 -32.33 -14.55 -9.01
C LEU A 178 -31.17 -14.15 -8.08
N PHE A 179 -30.85 -14.98 -7.08
CA PHE A 179 -29.71 -14.74 -6.20
C PHE A 179 -28.37 -14.80 -6.95
N ILE A 180 -28.14 -15.80 -7.79
CA ILE A 180 -26.92 -15.89 -8.61
C ILE A 180 -26.83 -14.73 -9.59
N GLN A 181 -27.95 -14.32 -10.20
CA GLN A 181 -28.01 -13.15 -11.07
C GLN A 181 -27.57 -11.87 -10.32
N ARG A 182 -28.04 -11.68 -9.08
CA ARG A 182 -27.62 -10.58 -8.22
C ARG A 182 -26.12 -10.63 -7.87
N LEU A 183 -25.51 -11.81 -7.81
CA LEU A 183 -24.07 -11.95 -7.58
C LEU A 183 -23.22 -11.68 -8.84
N LEU A 184 -23.79 -11.83 -10.04
CA LEU A 184 -23.13 -11.54 -11.31
C LEU A 184 -22.99 -10.04 -11.59
N GLU A 185 -23.92 -9.22 -11.09
CA GLU A 185 -23.86 -7.75 -11.24
C GLU A 185 -22.57 -7.15 -10.65
N PRO A 186 -22.24 -7.35 -9.35
CA PRO A 186 -20.96 -6.89 -8.80
C PRO A 186 -19.74 -7.45 -9.51
N LEU A 187 -19.82 -8.69 -10.04
CA LEU A 187 -18.71 -9.28 -10.76
C LEU A 187 -18.39 -8.49 -12.04
N ARG A 188 -19.41 -8.09 -12.80
CA ARG A 188 -19.28 -7.25 -14.01
C ARG A 188 -18.75 -5.87 -13.66
N ASP A 189 -19.24 -5.28 -12.58
CA ASP A 189 -18.75 -3.96 -12.13
C ASP A 189 -17.29 -3.97 -11.71
N LEU A 190 -16.86 -5.01 -10.98
CA LEU A 190 -15.47 -5.20 -10.59
C LEU A 190 -14.54 -5.38 -11.80
N ASP A 191 -15.02 -6.07 -12.83
CA ASP A 191 -14.30 -6.27 -14.10
C ASP A 191 -14.09 -4.93 -14.82
N ARG A 192 -15.18 -4.18 -15.02
CA ARG A 192 -15.16 -2.85 -15.61
C ARG A 192 -14.23 -1.90 -14.87
N GLN A 193 -14.33 -1.81 -13.54
CA GLN A 193 -13.48 -0.94 -12.74
C GLN A 193 -11.98 -1.31 -12.82
N ALA A 194 -11.67 -2.61 -12.89
CA ALA A 194 -10.29 -3.07 -13.04
C ALA A 194 -9.70 -2.70 -14.41
N ASP A 195 -10.52 -2.72 -15.45
CA ASP A 195 -10.12 -2.37 -16.81
C ASP A 195 -10.01 -0.86 -17.02
N GLU A 196 -10.97 -0.07 -16.50
CA GLU A 196 -10.92 1.39 -16.52
C GLU A 196 -9.64 1.93 -15.84
N ILE A 197 -9.32 1.41 -14.65
CA ILE A 197 -8.07 1.78 -13.97
C ILE A 197 -6.86 1.23 -14.73
N GLY A 198 -6.97 0.06 -15.36
CA GLY A 198 -5.93 -0.47 -16.24
C GLY A 198 -5.57 0.52 -17.36
N ALA A 199 -6.58 1.03 -18.05
CA ALA A 199 -6.44 2.02 -19.12
C ALA A 199 -5.86 3.35 -18.61
N GLN A 200 -6.26 3.83 -17.43
CA GLN A 200 -5.69 5.03 -16.82
C GLN A 200 -4.19 4.87 -16.52
N ILE A 201 -3.80 3.72 -15.95
CA ILE A 201 -2.39 3.41 -15.70
C ILE A 201 -1.62 3.34 -17.03
N GLU A 202 -2.23 2.83 -18.10
CA GLU A 202 -1.63 2.79 -19.44
C GLU A 202 -1.45 4.14 -20.10
N ALA A 203 -2.42 5.04 -19.96
CA ALA A 203 -2.29 6.41 -20.39
C ALA A 203 -1.09 7.09 -19.70
N TRP A 204 -1.00 7.00 -18.38
CA TRP A 204 0.10 7.61 -17.62
C TRP A 204 1.49 7.16 -18.05
N HIS A 205 1.63 5.90 -18.46
CA HIS A 205 2.90 5.37 -18.93
C HIS A 205 3.29 5.81 -20.33
N ARG A 206 2.32 6.01 -21.22
CA ARG A 206 2.60 6.54 -22.55
C ARG A 206 3.26 7.93 -22.46
N ASP A 207 2.83 8.72 -21.49
CA ASP A 207 3.38 10.05 -21.23
C ASP A 207 4.73 10.03 -20.51
N ASN A 208 5.21 8.86 -20.06
CA ASN A 208 6.40 8.78 -19.22
C ASN A 208 7.55 7.97 -19.85
N GLU A 209 8.54 8.70 -20.38
CA GLU A 209 9.74 8.16 -21.02
C GLU A 209 10.48 7.10 -20.19
N LEU A 210 10.67 7.34 -18.89
CA LEU A 210 11.44 6.44 -18.03
C LEU A 210 10.67 5.14 -17.75
N SER A 211 9.35 5.22 -17.70
CA SER A 211 8.50 4.04 -17.56
C SER A 211 8.51 3.20 -18.83
N ARG A 212 8.46 3.83 -20.01
CA ARG A 212 8.58 3.15 -21.31
C ARG A 212 9.90 2.41 -21.45
N LYS A 213 11.02 3.04 -21.08
CA LYS A 213 12.35 2.41 -21.07
C LYS A 213 12.41 1.18 -20.15
N LEU A 214 11.75 1.23 -18.99
CA LEU A 214 11.68 0.06 -18.09
C LEU A 214 10.79 -1.07 -18.63
N ALA A 215 9.74 -0.77 -19.39
CA ALA A 215 8.89 -1.81 -19.99
C ALA A 215 9.54 -2.58 -21.15
N GLN A 216 10.66 -2.07 -21.69
CA GLN A 216 11.44 -2.76 -22.71
C GLN A 216 12.36 -3.84 -22.12
N VAL A 217 12.49 -3.92 -20.80
CA VAL A 217 13.26 -4.97 -20.13
C VAL A 217 12.47 -6.29 -20.20
N PRO A 218 13.06 -7.40 -20.71
CA PRO A 218 12.38 -8.69 -20.79
C PRO A 218 11.80 -9.11 -19.43
N GLY A 219 10.51 -9.46 -19.41
CA GLY A 219 9.78 -9.83 -18.19
C GLY A 219 9.14 -8.66 -17.42
N MET A 220 9.41 -7.41 -17.79
CA MET A 220 8.71 -6.23 -17.25
C MET A 220 7.65 -5.72 -18.22
N GLY A 221 6.45 -6.28 -18.15
CA GLY A 221 5.29 -5.70 -18.83
C GLY A 221 4.96 -4.29 -18.31
N PRO A 222 4.14 -3.48 -19.01
CA PRO A 222 3.91 -2.08 -18.67
C PRO A 222 3.44 -1.87 -17.23
N ILE A 223 2.56 -2.74 -16.73
CA ILE A 223 2.05 -2.72 -15.35
C ILE A 223 3.17 -2.97 -14.32
N THR A 224 4.08 -3.89 -14.62
CA THR A 224 5.20 -4.29 -13.75
C THR A 224 6.32 -3.25 -13.77
N ALA A 225 6.64 -2.70 -14.95
CA ALA A 225 7.65 -1.65 -15.13
C ALA A 225 7.31 -0.37 -14.33
N ARG A 226 6.03 0.03 -14.32
CA ARG A 226 5.52 1.18 -13.54
C ARG A 226 5.65 0.94 -12.04
N THR A 227 5.24 -0.25 -11.59
CA THR A 227 5.37 -0.65 -10.18
C THR A 227 6.82 -0.65 -9.71
N HIS A 228 7.77 -1.11 -10.54
CA HIS A 228 9.19 -1.10 -10.18
C HIS A 228 9.79 0.30 -10.14
N ARG A 229 9.41 1.18 -11.08
CA ARG A 229 9.87 2.56 -11.09
C ARG A 229 9.39 3.31 -9.86
N GLU A 230 8.10 3.25 -9.57
CA GLU A 230 7.52 3.98 -8.44
C GLU A 230 7.97 3.43 -7.10
N ARG A 231 8.58 2.24 -7.05
CA ARG A 231 9.22 1.69 -5.84
C ARG A 231 10.66 2.17 -5.66
N ARG A 232 11.33 2.60 -6.73
CA ARG A 232 12.70 3.16 -6.72
C ARG A 232 12.66 4.68 -6.60
#